data_AF-A0A0P7TYU7-F1
#
_entry.id   AF-A0A0P7TYU7-F1
#
_cell.length_a   1.000
_cell.length_b   1.000
_cell.length_c   1.000
_cell.angle_alpha   90.00
_cell.angle_beta   90.00
_cell.angle_gamma   90.00
#
_symmetry.space_group_name_H-M   'P 1'
#
loop_
_entity.id
_entity.type
_entity.pdbx_description
1 polymer ?
#
loop_
_entity_poly.entity_id
_entity_poly.type
_entity_poly.pdbx_seq_one_letter_code
_entity_poly.pdbx_strand_id
1 'polypeptide(L)'
;MDLPVNVHSRSAAKVTIGVLKEHGVGRALLHNFAGKPSVAMEGVQAGCFFSFPPAVCRNEQRAKLIKQIPLEYICLETDSPALGPDKYVRNEPENISLACKYIARVKGIAEEKVMEATALNAFRLFPRIKMLDQQTDYSN
;
A
#
# COMPACT_ATOMS: atom_id res chain seq x y z
N MET A 1 19.75 -7.65 11.66
CA MET A 1 19.22 -6.33 11.23
C MET A 1 17.71 -6.33 11.46
N ASP A 2 17.17 -5.27 12.04
CA ASP A 2 15.74 -5.13 12.35
C ASP A 2 15.07 -4.17 11.35
N LEU A 3 14.98 -4.58 10.08
CA LEU A 3 14.43 -3.76 9.00
C LEU A 3 13.22 -4.44 8.36
N PRO A 4 12.21 -3.66 7.89
CA PRO A 4 11.15 -4.20 7.06
C PRO A 4 11.65 -4.59 5.67
N VAL A 5 10.94 -5.49 5.00
CA VAL A 5 11.26 -5.94 3.64
C VAL A 5 10.27 -5.34 2.64
N ASN A 6 10.76 -4.73 1.56
CA ASN A 6 9.93 -4.36 0.43
C ASN A 6 10.01 -5.46 -0.63
N VAL A 7 8.86 -6.06 -0.96
CA VAL A 7 8.78 -7.30 -1.72
C VAL A 7 8.06 -7.05 -3.04
N HIS A 8 8.76 -7.31 -4.14
CA HIS A 8 8.15 -7.43 -5.45
C HIS A 8 7.76 -8.88 -5.73
N SER A 9 6.54 -9.11 -6.20
CA SER A 9 6.08 -10.42 -6.68
C SER A 9 5.13 -10.26 -7.84
N ARG A 10 5.48 -10.84 -8.98
CA ARG A 10 4.62 -10.91 -10.18
C ARG A 10 4.32 -12.37 -10.49
N SER A 11 3.04 -12.70 -10.57
CA SER A 11 2.56 -14.08 -10.83
C SER A 11 3.03 -15.14 -9.80
N ALA A 12 3.58 -14.73 -8.66
CA ALA A 12 4.17 -15.61 -7.65
C ALA A 12 3.63 -15.38 -6.23
N ALA A 13 2.57 -14.58 -6.07
CA ALA A 13 2.11 -14.06 -4.77
C ALA A 13 1.92 -15.14 -3.69
N LYS A 14 1.35 -16.30 -4.04
CA LYS A 14 1.13 -17.41 -3.10
C LYS A 14 2.44 -18.00 -2.59
N VAL A 15 3.40 -18.20 -3.48
CA VAL A 15 4.72 -18.74 -3.13
C VAL A 15 5.46 -17.71 -2.28
N THR A 16 5.45 -16.45 -2.69
CA THR A 16 6.11 -15.36 -1.95
C THR A 16 5.58 -15.22 -0.52
N ILE A 17 4.26 -15.17 -0.34
CA ILE A 17 3.65 -15.10 1.01
C ILE A 17 3.94 -16.36 1.82
N GLY A 18 3.94 -17.54 1.17
CA GLY A 18 4.32 -18.80 1.81
C GLY A 18 5.73 -18.75 2.40
N VAL A 19 6.70 -18.29 1.62
CA VAL A 19 8.11 -18.14 2.07
C VAL A 19 8.23 -17.11 3.19
N LEU A 20 7.56 -15.96 3.07
CA LEU A 20 7.56 -14.93 4.12
C LEU A 20 7.02 -15.50 5.43
N LYS A 21 5.91 -16.24 5.36
CA LYS A 21 5.27 -16.88 6.52
C LYS A 21 6.17 -17.95 7.15
N GLU A 22 6.78 -18.81 6.33
CA GLU A 22 7.72 -19.86 6.79
C GLU A 22 8.90 -19.28 7.58
N HIS A 23 9.40 -18.11 7.16
CA HIS A 23 10.52 -17.43 7.80
C HIS A 23 10.08 -16.44 8.90
N GLY A 24 8.78 -16.37 9.24
CA GLY A 24 8.27 -15.44 10.25
C GLY A 24 8.41 -13.96 9.87
N VAL A 25 8.51 -13.63 8.58
CA VAL A 25 8.69 -12.26 8.09
C VAL A 25 7.35 -11.56 7.97
N GLY A 26 6.91 -10.93 9.05
CA GLY A 26 5.66 -10.15 9.07
C GLY A 26 5.80 -8.70 8.64
N ARG A 27 6.94 -8.05 8.90
CA ARG A 27 7.20 -6.66 8.46
C ARG A 27 7.61 -6.62 7.00
N ALA A 28 6.68 -6.97 6.11
CA ALA A 28 6.87 -6.96 4.67
C ALA A 28 5.82 -6.08 3.99
N LEU A 29 6.25 -5.25 3.03
CA LEU A 29 5.36 -4.58 2.08
C LEU A 29 5.37 -5.35 0.78
N LEU A 30 4.23 -5.92 0.40
CA LEU A 30 4.04 -6.48 -0.93
C LEU A 30 3.61 -5.33 -1.86
N HIS A 31 4.62 -4.74 -2.48
CA HIS A 31 4.44 -3.57 -3.33
C HIS A 31 3.64 -3.92 -4.60
N ASN A 32 2.75 -3.01 -5.02
CA ASN A 32 1.94 -3.12 -6.25
C ASN A 32 1.21 -4.47 -6.41
N PHE A 33 0.46 -4.88 -5.38
CA PHE A 33 0.27 -6.31 -5.10
C PHE A 33 -0.34 -7.23 -6.17
N ALA A 34 -1.40 -6.99 -6.93
CA ALA A 34 -1.87 -7.90 -8.02
C ALA A 34 -2.31 -9.36 -7.77
N GLY A 35 -2.12 -9.96 -6.59
CA GLY A 35 -2.53 -11.35 -6.32
C GLY A 35 -4.04 -11.56 -6.12
N LYS A 36 -4.44 -12.81 -5.89
CA LYS A 36 -5.83 -13.15 -5.53
C LYS A 36 -6.18 -12.60 -4.13
N PRO A 37 -7.43 -12.17 -3.88
CA PRO A 37 -7.84 -11.70 -2.55
C PRO A 37 -7.59 -12.70 -1.42
N SER A 38 -7.83 -14.00 -1.64
CA SER A 38 -7.57 -15.03 -0.64
C SER A 38 -6.10 -15.09 -0.22
N VAL A 39 -5.19 -14.95 -1.20
CA VAL A 39 -3.74 -14.92 -0.97
C VAL A 39 -3.34 -13.64 -0.23
N ALA A 40 -3.97 -12.51 -0.53
CA ALA A 40 -3.76 -11.27 0.23
C ALA A 40 -4.13 -11.46 1.70
N MET A 41 -5.24 -12.13 2.00
CA MET A 41 -5.68 -12.37 3.37
C MET A 41 -4.73 -13.31 4.14
N GLU A 42 -4.11 -14.29 3.48
CA GLU A 42 -3.03 -15.07 4.08
C GLU A 42 -1.84 -14.17 4.48
N GLY A 43 -1.49 -13.18 3.65
CA GLY A 43 -0.47 -12.20 3.96
C GLY A 43 -0.86 -11.26 5.11
N VAL A 44 -2.12 -10.80 5.16
CA VAL A 44 -2.67 -10.03 6.29
C VAL A 44 -2.51 -10.80 7.61
N GLN A 45 -2.87 -12.08 7.61
CA GLN A 45 -2.71 -12.95 8.80
C GLN A 45 -1.24 -13.13 9.20
N ALA A 46 -0.32 -13.08 8.24
CA ALA A 46 1.12 -13.10 8.49
C ALA A 46 1.69 -11.72 8.89
N GLY A 47 0.87 -10.67 8.96
CA GLY A 47 1.27 -9.30 9.32
C GLY A 47 1.78 -8.45 8.16
N CYS A 48 1.71 -8.94 6.92
CA CYS A 48 2.18 -8.24 5.73
C CYS A 48 1.26 -7.07 5.34
N PHE A 49 1.85 -6.07 4.72
CA PHE A 49 1.19 -4.88 4.18
C PHE A 49 1.17 -4.93 2.65
N PHE A 50 0.29 -4.14 2.05
CA PHE A 50 0.10 -4.09 0.61
C PHE A 50 0.02 -2.65 0.14
N SER A 51 0.62 -2.33 -1.01
CA SER A 51 0.48 -1.02 -1.64
C SER A 51 -0.05 -1.11 -3.06
N PHE A 52 -0.61 0.02 -3.52
CA PHE A 52 -1.23 0.14 -4.82
C PHE A 52 -0.89 1.49 -5.47
N PRO A 53 -0.32 1.51 -6.69
CA PRO A 53 -0.01 2.73 -7.41
C PRO A 53 -1.25 3.29 -8.12
N PRO A 54 -1.26 4.55 -8.58
CA PRO A 54 -2.40 5.17 -9.27
C PRO A 54 -2.97 4.34 -10.43
N ALA A 55 -2.12 3.61 -11.16
CA ALA A 55 -2.51 2.66 -12.21
C ALA A 55 -3.55 1.61 -11.79
N VAL A 56 -3.67 1.35 -10.49
CA VAL A 56 -4.65 0.41 -9.94
C VAL A 56 -6.09 0.76 -10.34
N CYS A 57 -6.36 2.04 -10.63
CA CYS A 57 -7.68 2.50 -11.02
C CYS A 57 -8.20 1.92 -12.34
N ARG A 58 -7.29 1.41 -13.18
CA ARG A 58 -7.59 0.84 -14.49
C ARG A 58 -8.00 -0.64 -14.46
N ASN A 59 -8.03 -1.27 -13.29
CA ASN A 59 -8.28 -2.71 -13.18
C ASN A 59 -9.37 -3.01 -12.15
N GLU A 60 -10.54 -3.49 -12.59
CA GLU A 60 -11.65 -3.83 -11.70
C GLU A 60 -11.35 -4.99 -10.75
N GLN A 61 -10.51 -5.95 -11.16
CA GLN A 61 -10.09 -7.04 -10.28
C GLN A 61 -9.29 -6.52 -9.08
N ARG A 62 -8.53 -5.42 -9.28
CA ARG A 62 -7.83 -4.73 -8.20
C ARG A 62 -8.79 -4.06 -7.21
N ALA A 63 -9.96 -3.58 -7.67
CA ALA A 63 -10.97 -3.04 -6.76
C ALA A 63 -11.48 -4.12 -5.78
N LYS A 64 -11.77 -5.34 -6.28
CA LYS A 64 -12.19 -6.46 -5.43
C LYS A 64 -11.13 -6.82 -4.38
N LEU A 65 -9.85 -6.80 -4.77
CA LEU A 65 -8.72 -7.02 -3.88
C LEU A 65 -8.63 -5.94 -2.78
N ILE A 66 -8.63 -4.66 -3.16
CA ILE A 66 -8.58 -3.52 -2.22
C ILE A 66 -9.77 -3.52 -1.25
N LYS A 67 -10.95 -3.93 -1.72
CA LYS A 67 -12.15 -4.02 -0.90
C LYS A 67 -12.02 -5.08 0.21
N GLN A 68 -11.28 -6.17 -0.05
CA GLN A 68 -11.10 -7.29 0.88
C GLN A 68 -9.98 -7.05 1.90
N ILE A 69 -8.88 -6.42 1.51
CA ILE A 69 -7.76 -6.14 2.43
C ILE A 69 -8.20 -5.09 3.46
N PRO A 70 -8.07 -5.32 4.78
CA PRO A 70 -8.39 -4.31 5.79
C PRO A 70 -7.54 -3.05 5.62
N LEU A 71 -8.11 -1.87 5.87
CA LEU A 71 -7.44 -0.59 5.58
C LEU A 71 -6.13 -0.45 6.36
N GLU A 72 -6.07 -0.99 7.57
CA GLU A 72 -4.90 -1.05 8.44
C GLU A 72 -3.74 -1.90 7.90
N TYR A 73 -3.90 -2.60 6.77
CA TYR A 73 -2.80 -3.31 6.09
C TYR A 73 -2.48 -2.72 4.70
N ILE A 74 -3.02 -1.54 4.38
CA ILE A 74 -2.76 -0.86 3.11
C ILE A 74 -1.81 0.32 3.33
N CYS A 75 -0.80 0.45 2.47
CA CYS A 75 0.04 1.63 2.34
C CYS A 75 -0.22 2.30 0.98
N LEU A 76 0.03 3.61 0.89
CA LEU A 76 0.00 4.33 -0.38
C LEU A 76 1.37 4.22 -1.08
N GLU A 77 1.35 4.18 -2.40
CA GLU A 77 2.54 4.29 -3.25
C GLU A 77 2.20 4.97 -4.57
N THR A 78 3.22 5.43 -5.29
CA THR A 78 3.07 5.90 -6.69
C THR A 78 3.69 4.96 -7.70
N ASP A 79 4.80 4.33 -7.34
CA ASP A 79 5.70 3.64 -8.27
C ASP A 79 6.17 4.54 -9.44
N SER A 80 6.19 5.86 -9.20
CA SER A 80 6.71 6.87 -10.14
C SER A 80 8.19 6.58 -10.45
N PRO A 81 8.62 6.74 -11.71
CA PRO A 81 7.96 7.46 -12.80
C PRO A 81 6.93 6.64 -13.58
N ALA A 82 6.70 5.38 -13.21
CA ALA A 82 5.76 4.48 -13.85
C ALA A 82 4.41 4.46 -13.14
N LEU A 83 3.48 3.69 -13.70
CA LEU A 83 2.20 3.32 -13.06
C LEU A 83 1.32 4.49 -12.62
N GLY A 84 1.31 5.54 -13.44
CA GLY A 84 0.32 6.60 -13.37
C GLY A 84 -1.08 6.11 -13.77
N PRO A 85 -2.10 6.99 -13.60
CA PRO A 85 -3.45 6.73 -14.08
C PRO A 85 -3.46 6.53 -15.60
N ASP A 86 -2.71 7.35 -16.34
CA ASP A 86 -2.42 7.15 -17.76
C ASP A 86 -1.13 6.33 -17.93
N LYS A 87 -1.14 5.37 -18.85
CA LYS A 87 0.01 4.50 -19.15
C LYS A 87 1.09 5.22 -19.97
N TYR A 88 0.72 6.22 -20.76
CA TYR A 88 1.61 6.89 -21.71
C TYR A 88 2.16 8.22 -21.17
N VAL A 89 1.68 8.66 -20.01
CA VAL A 89 2.14 9.86 -19.33
C VAL A 89 3.03 9.47 -18.16
N ARG A 90 4.12 10.21 -17.96
CA ARG A 90 5.02 10.04 -16.80
C ARG A 90 4.24 10.27 -15.51
N ASN A 91 4.41 9.37 -14.55
CA ASN A 91 3.84 9.50 -13.22
C ASN A 91 4.79 10.26 -12.29
N GLU A 92 4.23 10.96 -11.31
CA GLU A 92 5.00 11.76 -10.34
C GLU A 92 4.60 11.40 -8.90
N PRO A 93 5.48 11.64 -7.89
CA PRO A 93 5.18 11.36 -6.49
C PRO A 93 3.90 12.04 -5.95
N GLU A 94 3.56 13.23 -6.45
CA GLU A 94 2.33 13.96 -6.06
C GLU A 94 1.03 13.22 -6.40
N ASN A 95 1.09 12.30 -7.37
CA ASN A 95 -0.05 11.48 -7.77
C ASN A 95 -0.41 10.41 -6.72
N ILE A 96 0.29 10.35 -5.59
CA ILE A 96 -0.10 9.51 -4.44
C ILE A 96 -1.53 9.84 -3.95
N SER A 97 -1.96 11.09 -4.10
CA SER A 97 -3.32 11.54 -3.83
C SER A 97 -4.38 10.81 -4.69
N LEU A 98 -4.03 10.44 -5.93
CA LEU A 98 -4.91 9.69 -6.83
C LEU A 98 -5.11 8.24 -6.35
N ALA A 99 -4.05 7.61 -5.82
CA ALA A 99 -4.16 6.29 -5.21
C ALA A 99 -5.03 6.33 -3.95
N CYS A 100 -4.84 7.36 -3.10
CA CYS A 100 -5.67 7.59 -1.90
C CYS A 100 -7.16 7.72 -2.26
N LYS A 101 -7.49 8.63 -3.19
CA LYS A 101 -8.84 8.84 -3.74
C LYS A 101 -9.48 7.55 -4.23
N TYR A 102 -8.74 6.77 -5.00
CA TYR A 102 -9.25 5.53 -5.55
C TYR A 102 -9.55 4.50 -4.45
N ILE A 103 -8.65 4.34 -3.47
CA ILE A 103 -8.85 3.42 -2.34
C ILE A 103 -10.06 3.84 -1.50
N ALA A 104 -10.22 5.14 -1.21
CA ALA A 104 -11.36 5.70 -0.49
C ALA A 104 -12.69 5.35 -1.18
N ARG A 105 -12.75 5.58 -2.49
CA ARG A 105 -13.92 5.22 -3.33
C ARG A 105 -14.22 3.72 -3.29
N VAL A 106 -13.21 2.86 -3.44
CA VAL A 106 -13.41 1.39 -3.43
C VAL A 106 -13.90 0.89 -2.07
N LYS A 107 -13.43 1.51 -0.98
CA LYS A 107 -13.81 1.16 0.39
C LYS A 107 -15.11 1.82 0.87
N GLY A 108 -15.58 2.87 0.19
CA GLY A 108 -16.78 3.63 0.59
C GLY A 108 -16.57 4.44 1.87
N ILE A 109 -15.39 5.04 2.03
CA ILE A 109 -15.01 5.86 3.20
C ILE A 109 -14.41 7.19 2.75
N ALA A 110 -14.30 8.14 3.68
CA ALA A 110 -13.68 9.45 3.44
C ALA A 110 -12.18 9.33 3.06
N GLU A 111 -11.70 10.24 2.21
CA GLU A 111 -10.28 10.27 1.78
C GLU A 111 -9.35 10.53 2.97
N GLU A 112 -9.77 11.38 3.90
CA GLU A 112 -9.04 11.72 5.12
C GLU A 112 -8.76 10.47 5.95
N LYS A 113 -9.76 9.58 6.06
CA LYS A 113 -9.61 8.31 6.79
C LYS A 113 -8.62 7.36 6.13
N VAL A 114 -8.55 7.35 4.79
CA VAL A 114 -7.52 6.58 4.07
C VAL A 114 -6.15 7.19 4.28
N MET A 115 -6.03 8.51 4.17
CA MET A 115 -4.79 9.24 4.38
C MET A 115 -4.22 8.97 5.78
N GLU A 116 -5.01 9.17 6.82
CA GLU A 116 -4.62 8.93 8.22
C GLU A 116 -4.21 7.48 8.45
N ALA A 117 -5.05 6.52 8.08
CA ALA A 117 -4.78 5.10 8.32
C ALA A 117 -3.53 4.63 7.56
N THR A 118 -3.38 5.01 6.29
CA THR A 118 -2.24 4.58 5.48
C THR A 118 -0.93 5.25 5.92
N ALA A 119 -0.97 6.48 6.44
CA ALA A 119 0.18 7.12 7.07
C ALA A 119 0.60 6.36 8.35
N LEU A 120 -0.35 6.06 9.24
CA LEU A 120 -0.09 5.25 10.44
C LEU A 120 0.48 3.87 10.10
N ASN A 121 -0.02 3.23 9.03
CA ASN A 121 0.49 1.96 8.55
C ASN A 121 1.94 2.06 8.09
N ALA A 122 2.28 3.14 7.36
CA ALA A 122 3.66 3.40 6.93
C ALA A 122 4.60 3.60 8.13
N PHE A 123 4.20 4.35 9.16
CA PHE A 123 4.99 4.50 10.40
C PHE A 123 5.16 3.18 11.15
N ARG A 124 4.09 2.36 11.21
CA ARG A 124 4.13 1.04 11.86
C ARG A 124 5.07 0.07 11.13
N LEU A 125 5.09 0.12 9.81
CA LEU A 125 5.92 -0.75 8.98
C LEU A 125 7.38 -0.27 8.91
N PHE A 126 7.60 1.03 8.76
CA PHE A 126 8.92 1.66 8.62
C PHE A 126 9.26 2.47 9.88
N PRO A 127 9.69 1.83 10.98
CA PRO A 127 9.82 2.46 12.31
C PRO A 127 10.91 3.54 12.40
N ARG A 128 11.72 3.70 11.34
CA ARG A 128 12.75 4.75 11.26
C ARG A 128 12.22 6.04 10.62
N ILE A 129 11.01 6.05 10.07
CA ILE A 129 10.36 7.29 9.63
C ILE A 129 9.89 8.01 10.89
N LYS A 130 10.39 9.23 11.09
CA LYS A 130 9.89 10.10 12.16
C LYS A 130 8.61 10.77 11.69
N MET A 131 7.57 10.79 12.53
CA MET A 131 6.50 11.77 12.32
C MET A 131 7.14 13.15 12.42
N LEU A 132 6.92 13.98 11.41
CA LEU A 132 7.25 15.40 11.54
C LEU A 132 6.31 15.95 12.61
N ASP A 133 6.87 16.52 13.67
CA ASP A 133 6.08 17.19 14.70
C ASP A 133 5.22 18.26 14.02
N GLN A 134 3.92 18.23 14.24
CA GLN A 134 3.01 19.30 13.81
C GLN A 134 3.19 20.51 14.73
N GLN A 135 4.34 21.16 14.61
CA GLN A 135 4.59 22.51 15.09
C GLN A 135 5.18 23.31 13.94
N THR A 136 4.33 23.62 12.95
CA THR A 136 4.56 24.77 12.10
C THR A 136 3.65 25.86 12.62
N ASP A 137 4.21 26.71 13.47
CA ASP A 137 3.68 28.03 13.81
C ASP A 137 3.38 28.77 12.50
N TYR A 138 2.09 28.94 12.18
CA TYR A 138 1.68 29.94 11.19
C TYR A 138 1.60 31.29 11.89
N SER A 139 2.75 31.78 12.33
CA SER A 139 2.94 33.10 12.92
C SER A 139 4.00 33.83 12.10
N ASN A 140 3.56 34.49 11.02
CA ASN A 140 4.17 35.69 10.42
C ASN A 140 3.16 36.37 9.51
#